data_AF-A0A347SQL5-F1
#
_entry.id   AF-A0A347SQL5-F1
#
_cell.length_a   1.000
_cell.length_b   1.000
_cell.length_c   1.000
_cell.angle_alpha   90.00
_cell.angle_beta   90.00
_cell.angle_gamma   90.00
#
_symmetry.space_group_name_H-M   'P 1'
#
loop_
_entity.id
_entity.type
_entity.pdbx_description
1 polymer ?
#
loop_
_entity_poly.entity_id
_entity_poly.type
_entity_poly.pdbx_seq_one_letter_code
_entity_poly.pdbx_strand_id
1 'polypeptide(L)' 'MKKKTMKQMIKKSRLNRKKIYAQVTFSDGRVLQIPVYADDQVAIDNLKQQLREKNGTFTDSNNNLFDLHNLVHYQFIE' A
#
# COMPACT_ATOMS: atom_id res chain seq x y z
N MET A 1 9.40 -36.27 -23.22
CA MET A 1 9.29 -35.74 -21.83
C MET A 1 9.54 -34.23 -21.86
N LYS A 2 8.50 -33.39 -21.69
CA LYS A 2 8.59 -31.92 -21.79
C LYS A 2 9.25 -31.35 -20.52
N LYS A 3 10.51 -30.95 -20.60
CA LYS A 3 11.24 -30.24 -19.53
C LYS A 3 10.62 -28.84 -19.36
N LYS A 4 9.70 -28.68 -18.41
CA LYS A 4 9.17 -27.37 -18.03
C LYS A 4 10.31 -26.55 -17.45
N THR A 5 10.57 -25.40 -18.08
CA THR A 5 11.66 -24.49 -17.75
C THR A 5 11.48 -23.89 -16.35
N MET A 6 12.52 -24.03 -15.52
CA MET A 6 12.63 -23.59 -14.12
C MET A 6 12.25 -22.11 -13.90
N LYS A 7 12.35 -21.26 -14.93
CA LYS A 7 11.93 -19.85 -14.92
C LYS A 7 10.46 -19.64 -14.56
N GLN A 8 9.58 -20.61 -14.81
CA GLN A 8 8.15 -20.48 -14.49
C GLN A 8 7.82 -20.77 -13.02
N MET A 9 8.68 -21.50 -12.29
CA MET A 9 8.46 -21.76 -10.86
C MET A 9 8.82 -20.55 -9.98
N ILE A 10 9.85 -19.78 -10.35
CA ILE A 10 10.29 -18.62 -9.56
C ILE A 10 9.24 -17.49 -9.56
N LYS A 11 8.49 -17.29 -10.67
CA LYS A 11 7.42 -16.29 -10.74
C LYS A 11 6.24 -16.60 -9.82
N LYS A 12 5.94 -17.88 -9.56
CA LYS A 12 4.81 -18.28 -8.71
C LYS A 12 5.07 -18.08 -7.22
N SER A 13 6.32 -18.05 -6.78
CA SER A 13 6.64 -17.88 -5.35
C SER A 13 6.50 -16.43 -4.85
N ARG A 14 6.43 -15.43 -5.74
CA ARG A 14 6.17 -14.02 -5.40
C ARG A 14 4.69 -13.63 -5.44
N LEU A 15 3.82 -14.52 -5.92
CA LEU A 15 2.38 -14.26 -6.12
C LEU A 15 1.52 -14.40 -4.86
N ASN A 16 2.14 -14.70 -3.71
CA ASN A 16 1.44 -14.94 -2.44
C ASN A 16 1.91 -14.00 -1.32
N ARG A 17 2.39 -12.80 -1.68
CA ARG A 17 2.60 -11.75 -0.67
C ARG A 17 1.23 -11.20 -0.30
N LYS A 18 0.78 -11.50 0.92
CA LYS A 18 -0.42 -10.88 1.49
C LYS A 18 -0.25 -9.37 1.37
N LYS A 19 -1.20 -8.69 0.74
CA LYS A 19 -1.23 -7.23 0.67
C LYS A 19 -2.17 -6.78 1.75
N ILE A 20 -1.75 -5.81 2.54
CA ILE A 20 -2.65 -5.05 3.40
C ILE A 20 -2.88 -3.70 2.73
N TYR A 21 -4.01 -3.08 3.02
CA TYR A 21 -4.38 -1.79 2.50
C TYR A 21 -4.48 -0.81 3.67
N ALA A 22 -3.78 0.30 3.58
CA ALA A 22 -4.05 1.43 4.46
C ALA A 22 -5.16 2.25 3.83
N GLN A 23 -6.34 2.24 4.44
CA GLN A 23 -7.44 3.10 4.06
C GLN A 23 -7.32 4.43 4.81
N VAL A 24 -7.14 5.50 4.07
CA VAL A 24 -6.92 6.86 4.58
C VAL A 24 -8.12 7.72 4.20
N THR A 25 -8.75 8.34 5.19
CA THR A 25 -9.89 9.24 5.02
C THR A 25 -9.46 10.67 5.28
N PHE A 26 -9.79 11.55 4.35
CA PHE A 26 -9.46 12.97 4.39
C PHE A 26 -10.68 13.82 4.76
N SER A 27 -10.43 15.07 5.15
CA SER A 27 -11.46 16.01 5.63
C SER A 27 -12.51 16.38 4.57
N ASP A 28 -12.18 16.22 3.29
CA ASP A 28 -13.08 16.41 2.15
C ASP A 28 -13.98 15.20 1.87
N GLY A 29 -13.89 14.15 2.68
CA GLY A 29 -14.64 12.90 2.52
C GLY A 29 -14.05 11.95 1.49
N ARG A 30 -12.92 12.28 0.86
CA ARG A 30 -12.23 11.37 -0.05
C ARG A 30 -11.51 10.29 0.75
N VAL A 31 -11.42 9.11 0.14
CA VAL A 31 -10.75 7.94 0.73
C VAL A 31 -9.69 7.44 -0.25
N LEU A 32 -8.45 7.29 0.25
CA LEU A 32 -7.33 6.73 -0.49
C LEU A 32 -7.00 5.34 0.09
N GLN A 33 -6.86 4.35 -0.77
CA GLN A 33 -6.38 3.03 -0.38
C GLN A 33 -4.94 2.83 -0.86
N ILE A 34 -4.02 2.72 0.08
CA ILE A 34 -2.60 2.54 -0.19
C ILE A 34 -2.26 1.06 -0.01
N PRO A 35 -1.97 0.30 -1.09
CA PRO A 35 -1.57 -1.09 -0.96
C PRO A 35 -0.13 -1.17 -0.45
N VAL A 36 0.10 -1.94 0.61
CA VAL A 36 1.43 -2.26 1.10
C VAL A 36 1.56 -3.77 1.31
N TYR A 37 2.76 -4.30 1.10
CA TYR A 37 2.98 -5.73 1.26
C TYR A 37 3.12 -6.06 2.76
N ALA A 38 2.39 -7.07 3.23
CA ALA A 38 2.41 -7.50 4.63
C ALA A 38 3.79 -8.04 5.06
N ASP A 39 4.60 -8.54 4.11
CA ASP A 39 5.95 -9.03 4.38
C ASP A 39 6.98 -7.91 4.58
N ASP A 40 6.64 -6.67 4.20
CA ASP A 40 7.55 -5.53 4.26
C ASP A 40 7.23 -4.65 5.49
N GLN A 41 7.66 -5.10 6.67
CA GLN A 41 7.40 -4.38 7.93
C GLN A 41 7.98 -2.96 7.93
N VAL A 42 9.13 -2.75 7.27
CA VAL A 42 9.74 -1.42 7.17
C VAL A 42 8.85 -0.47 6.38
N ALA A 43 8.29 -0.93 5.25
CA ALA A 43 7.33 -0.14 4.48
C ALA A 43 6.06 0.17 5.30
N ILE A 44 5.55 -0.80 6.07
CA ILE A 44 4.39 -0.60 6.94
C ILE A 44 4.67 0.45 8.01
N ASP A 45 5.81 0.35 8.69
CA ASP A 45 6.17 1.28 9.78
C ASP A 45 6.44 2.68 9.25
N ASN A 46 7.13 2.82 8.10
CA ASN A 46 7.30 4.10 7.43
C ASN A 46 5.95 4.72 7.04
N LEU A 47 5.02 3.91 6.49
CA LEU A 47 3.69 4.39 6.14
C LEU A 47 2.91 4.85 7.39
N LYS A 48 2.95 4.07 8.48
CA LYS A 48 2.34 4.47 9.76
C LYS A 48 2.93 5.77 10.29
N GLN A 49 4.25 5.95 10.18
CA GLN A 49 4.91 7.19 10.59
C GLN A 49 4.44 8.37 9.75
N GLN A 50 4.42 8.25 8.42
CA GLN A 50 3.93 9.31 7.52
C GLN A 50 2.47 9.69 7.80
N LEU A 51 1.60 8.70 8.01
CA LEU A 51 0.19 8.94 8.34
C LEU A 51 0.02 9.58 9.73
N ARG A 52 0.88 9.23 10.70
CA ARG A 52 0.88 9.81 12.05
C ARG A 52 1.38 11.24 12.05
N GLU A 53 2.48 11.51 11.35
CA GLU A 53 3.06 12.85 11.22
C GLU A 53 2.25 13.75 10.30
N LYS A 54 1.27 13.20 9.55
CA LYS A 54 0.45 13.91 8.58
C LYS A 54 1.29 14.69 7.57
N ASN A 55 2.41 14.10 7.19
CA ASN A 55 3.45 14.76 6.40
C ASN A 55 3.69 14.00 5.10
N GLY A 56 3.59 14.73 3.99
CA GLY A 56 3.74 14.20 2.64
C GLY A 56 2.45 14.27 1.83
N THR A 57 2.58 13.96 0.55
CA THR A 57 1.46 13.93 -0.39
C THR A 57 1.45 12.58 -1.08
N PHE A 58 0.25 12.06 -1.32
CA PHE A 58 0.04 10.86 -2.12
C PHE A 58 -0.64 11.23 -3.42
N THR A 59 -0.29 10.52 -4.48
CA THR A 59 -0.93 10.67 -5.78
C THR A 59 -1.58 9.35 -6.15
N ASP A 60 -2.88 9.38 -6.42
CA ASP A 60 -3.59 8.22 -6.93
C ASP A 60 -3.33 8.02 -8.44
N SER A 61 -3.73 6.87 -8.96
CA SER A 61 -3.68 6.47 -10.37
C SER A 61 -4.35 7.47 -11.31
N ASN A 62 -5.32 8.23 -10.81
CA ASN A 62 -6.01 9.30 -11.54
C ASN A 62 -5.30 10.66 -11.46
N ASN A 63 -4.06 10.69 -10.97
CA ASN A 63 -3.26 11.89 -10.73
C ASN A 63 -3.87 12.88 -9.72
N ASN A 64 -4.78 12.39 -8.88
CA ASN A 64 -5.36 13.15 -7.78
C ASN A 64 -4.36 13.22 -6.63
N LEU A 65 -4.03 14.44 -6.20
CA LEU A 65 -3.13 14.68 -5.09
C LEU A 65 -3.91 14.72 -3.76
N PHE A 66 -3.40 13.97 -2.79
CA PHE A 66 -3.92 13.82 -1.45
C PHE A 66 -2.88 14.32 -0.47
N ASP A 67 -3.16 15.44 0.18
CA ASP A 67 -2.30 15.99 1.20
C ASP A 67 -2.61 15.34 2.55
N LEU A 68 -1.62 14.67 3.14
CA LEU A 68 -1.75 14.02 4.44
C LEU A 68 -2.01 15.01 5.58
N HIS A 69 -1.75 16.31 5.38
CA HIS A 69 -2.10 17.33 6.36
C HIS A 69 -3.61 17.31 6.67
N ASN A 70 -4.43 17.02 5.66
CA ASN A 70 -5.89 16.94 5.75
C ASN A 70 -6.40 15.56 6.18
N LEU A 71 -5.51 14.66 6.61
CA LEU A 71 -5.88 13.34 7.11
C LEU A 71 -6.72 13.46 8.39
N VAL A 72 -7.87 12.80 8.38
CA VAL A 72 -8.79 12.71 9.52
C VAL A 72 -8.67 11.36 10.20
N HIS A 73 -8.66 10.28 9.42
CA HIS A 73 -8.65 8.92 9.94
C HIS A 73 -7.84 8.00 9.03
N TYR A 74 -7.20 7.00 9.60
CA TYR A 74 -6.61 5.90 8.83
C TYR A 74 -6.82 4.57 9.56
N GLN A 75 -6.99 3.50 8.78
CA GLN A 75 -7.06 2.14 9.26
C GLN A 75 -6.35 1.18 8.31
N PHE A 76 -5.79 0.09 8.85
CA PHE A 76 -5.16 -0.97 8.06
C PHE A 76 -6.12 -2.14 7.96
N ILE A 77 -6.41 -2.57 6.73
CA ILE A 77 -7.27 -3.72 6.42
C ILE A 77 -6.42 -4.78 5.69
N GLU A 78 -6.55 -6.05 6.09
CA GLU A 78 -5.87 -7.21 5.46
C GLU A 78 -6.62 -7.77 4.26
#